data_AF-D3TQW2-F1
#
_entry.id   AF-D3TQW2-F1
#
_cell.length_a   1.000
_cell.length_b   1.000
_cell.length_c   1.000
_cell.angle_alpha   90.00
_cell.angle_beta   90.00
_cell.angle_gamma   90.00
#
_symmetry.space_group_name_H-M   'P 1'
#
loop_
_entity.id
_entity.type
_entity.pdbx_description
1 polymer ?
#
loop_
_entity_poly.entity_id
_entity_poly.type
_entity_poly.pdbx_seq_one_letter_code
_entity_poly.pdbx_strand_id
1 'polypeptide(L)'
;MCLKTISTLYLQNNQQQTTATRGCAPQKDTKQVFNNGQWHQEHSVQEVYEEGCGQFTDNKISGTIKTHCYCRGNLCNASSHLHPVSLFTTTLMTALLIRFFVEFSEFKTYQRTFALKLKLS
;
A
#
# COMPACT_ATOMS: atom_id res chain seq x y z
N MET A 1 3.51 19.62 1.00
CA MET A 1 3.87 18.20 0.78
C MET A 1 3.29 17.29 1.89
N CYS A 2 2.84 16.07 1.56
CA CYS A 2 2.47 15.04 2.54
C CYS A 2 3.69 14.21 2.97
N LEU A 3 3.66 13.69 4.19
CA LEU A 3 4.68 12.80 4.76
C LEU A 3 4.02 11.48 5.19
N LYS A 4 4.56 10.36 4.74
CA LYS A 4 4.23 9.02 5.23
C LYS A 4 5.47 8.41 5.88
N THR A 5 5.32 7.98 7.12
CA THR A 5 6.38 7.29 7.87
C THR A 5 6.02 5.84 8.01
N ILE A 6 6.89 4.95 7.54
CA ILE A 6 6.76 3.49 7.69
C ILE A 6 7.78 3.06 8.73
N SER A 7 7.33 2.46 9.81
CA SER A 7 8.18 1.94 10.89
C SER A 7 8.10 0.42 10.89
N THR A 8 9.23 -0.23 10.63
CA THR A 8 9.37 -1.69 10.67
C THR A 8 10.13 -2.06 11.93
N LEU A 9 9.45 -2.74 12.85
CA LEU A 9 10.02 -3.33 14.04
C LEU A 9 10.33 -4.81 13.76
N TYR A 10 11.55 -5.23 14.06
CA TYR A 10 11.93 -6.65 14.03
C TYR A 10 11.76 -7.25 15.42
N LEU A 11 10.91 -8.27 15.51
CA LEU A 11 10.65 -9.04 16.72
C LEU A 11 11.50 -10.32 16.72
N GLN A 12 11.53 -11.02 17.86
CA GLN A 12 12.14 -12.35 17.95
C GLN A 12 11.47 -13.34 16.98
N ASN A 13 12.18 -14.41 16.62
CA ASN A 13 11.70 -15.44 15.68
C ASN A 13 11.45 -14.97 14.24
N ASN A 14 12.23 -14.00 13.74
CA ASN A 14 12.10 -13.44 12.39
C ASN A 14 10.72 -12.83 12.08
N GLN A 15 9.95 -12.47 13.11
CA GLN A 15 8.70 -11.75 12.93
C GLN A 15 8.96 -10.26 12.71
N GLN A 16 8.19 -9.63 11.83
CA GLN A 16 8.28 -8.20 11.58
C GLN A 16 6.90 -7.56 11.74
N GLN A 17 6.87 -6.42 12.42
CA GLN A 17 5.68 -5.60 12.55
C GLN A 17 5.93 -4.27 11.85
N THR A 18 5.13 -4.01 10.81
CA THR A 18 5.18 -2.75 10.07
C THR A 18 3.98 -1.90 10.42
N THR A 19 4.23 -0.64 10.76
CA THR A 19 3.20 0.38 10.98
C THR A 19 3.43 1.57 10.06
N ALA A 20 2.37 2.25 9.67
CA ALA A 20 2.46 3.43 8.81
C ALA A 20 1.66 4.59 9.41
N THR A 21 2.31 5.72 9.60
CA THR A 21 1.66 6.98 10.00
C THR A 21 1.72 7.97 8.84
N ARG A 22 0.70 8.83 8.75
CA ARG A 22 0.58 9.83 7.68
C ARG A 22 0.39 11.20 8.32
N GLY A 23 0.95 12.23 7.70
CA GLY A 23 0.85 13.61 8.16
C GLY A 23 1.30 14.60 7.08
N CYS A 24 1.51 15.84 7.51
CA CYS A 24 2.05 16.91 6.68
C CYS A 24 3.57 16.98 6.85
N ALA A 25 4.31 17.13 5.76
CA ALA A 25 5.74 17.38 5.85
C ALA A 25 5.97 18.81 6.39
N PRO A 26 6.83 19.03 7.40
CA PRO A 26 7.04 20.34 8.00
C PRO A 26 7.52 21.38 6.98
N GLN A 27 6.72 22.39 6.66
CA GLN A 27 7.10 23.41 5.65
C GLN A 27 7.84 24.61 6.24
N LYS A 28 7.83 24.74 7.57
CA LYS A 28 8.41 25.86 8.30
C LYS A 28 9.77 25.46 8.82
N ASP A 29 10.80 26.10 8.30
CA ASP A 29 12.14 26.06 8.90
C ASP A 29 12.25 27.22 9.89
N THR A 30 12.70 26.92 11.11
CA THR A 30 12.86 27.92 12.17
C THR A 30 14.32 27.97 12.56
N LYS A 31 14.98 29.08 12.22
CA LYS A 31 16.38 29.32 12.54
C LYS A 31 16.48 30.35 13.64
N GLN A 32 17.46 30.17 14.51
CA GLN A 32 17.85 31.19 15.47
C GLN A 32 18.89 32.07 14.81
N VAL A 33 18.58 33.35 14.66
CA VAL A 33 19.47 34.33 14.05
C VAL A 33 19.83 35.36 15.10
N PHE A 34 21.12 35.59 15.27
CA PHE A 34 21.63 36.61 16.16
C PHE A 34 21.80 37.91 15.38
N ASN A 35 20.97 38.90 15.68
CA ASN A 35 21.02 40.22 15.06
C ASN A 35 20.85 41.30 16.14
N ASN A 36 21.62 42.38 16.03
CA ASN A 36 21.57 43.50 16.97
C ASN A 36 21.73 43.12 18.46
N GLY A 37 22.57 42.13 18.76
CA GLY A 37 22.86 41.73 20.13
C GLY A 37 21.79 40.83 20.78
N GLN A 38 20.76 40.43 20.05
CA GLN A 38 19.67 39.59 20.55
C GLN A 38 19.38 38.40 19.62
N TRP A 39 18.93 37.29 20.21
CA TRP A 39 18.48 36.11 19.49
C TRP A 39 17.04 36.31 19.02
N HIS A 40 16.82 36.10 17.73
CA HIS A 40 15.51 36.18 17.11
C HIS A 40 15.22 34.89 16.36
N GLN A 41 13.97 34.44 16.43
CA GLN A 41 13.51 33.34 15.59
C GLN A 41 13.13 33.89 14.22
N GLU A 42 13.82 33.43 13.19
CA GLU A 42 13.46 33.68 11.81
C GLU A 42 12.73 32.44 11.26
N HIS A 43 11.65 32.69 10.54
CA HIS A 43 10.80 31.65 9.96
C HIS A 43 10.84 31.76 8.44
N SER A 44 11.35 30.74 7.78
CA SER A 44 11.26 30.63 6.33
C SER A 44 10.34 29.46 5.97
N VAL A 45 9.49 29.68 4.97
CA VAL A 45 8.73 28.59 4.34
C VAL A 45 9.54 28.14 3.14
N GLN A 46 10.06 26.92 3.18
CA GLN A 46 10.82 26.38 2.07
C GLN A 46 10.33 24.97 1.75
N GLU A 47 9.92 24.77 0.49
CA GLU A 47 9.47 23.47 0.02
C GLU A 47 10.70 22.64 -0.39
N VAL A 48 11.42 22.11 0.61
CA VAL A 48 12.74 21.46 0.43
C VAL A 48 12.66 19.96 0.15
N TYR A 49 11.46 19.38 0.12
CA TYR A 49 11.29 17.94 0.02
C TYR A 49 11.14 17.52 -1.43
N GLU A 50 12.01 16.61 -1.88
CA GLU A 50 11.82 15.91 -3.14
C GLU A 50 10.82 14.77 -2.97
N GLU A 51 10.02 14.52 -4.01
CA GLU A 51 9.09 13.38 -4.01
C GLU A 51 9.86 12.06 -4.02
N GLY A 52 9.51 11.14 -3.12
CA GLY A 52 10.19 9.86 -3.00
C GLY A 52 10.24 9.32 -1.58
N CYS A 53 10.74 8.10 -1.43
CA CYS A 53 10.92 7.42 -0.15
C CYS A 53 12.40 7.24 0.17
N GLY A 54 12.82 7.71 1.34
CA GLY A 54 14.17 7.51 1.88
C GLY A 54 14.12 6.75 3.21
N GLN A 55 15.10 5.87 3.44
CA GLN A 55 15.28 5.26 4.75
C GLN A 55 16.04 6.22 5.67
N PHE A 56 15.48 6.45 6.85
CA PHE A 56 16.06 7.27 7.89
C PHE A 56 16.39 6.37 9.07
N THR A 57 17.66 6.03 9.18
CA THR A 57 18.17 5.27 10.33
C THR A 57 18.43 6.25 11.46
N ASP A 58 17.40 6.57 12.26
CA ASP A 58 17.61 7.22 13.56
C ASP A 58 18.43 6.27 14.42
N ASN A 59 19.70 6.60 14.64
CA ASN A 59 20.64 5.96 15.58
C ASN A 59 20.52 4.43 15.70
N LYS A 60 21.51 3.69 15.17
CA LYS A 60 21.61 2.19 15.13
C LYS A 60 21.28 1.40 16.42
N ILE A 61 21.01 2.09 17.53
CA ILE A 61 20.59 1.56 18.83
C ILE A 61 19.12 1.11 18.83
N SER A 62 18.23 1.74 18.05
CA SER A 62 16.84 1.28 17.91
C SER A 62 16.73 0.27 16.77
N GLY A 63 16.36 -0.98 17.07
CA GLY A 63 16.12 -2.03 16.07
C GLY A 63 14.89 -1.80 15.15
N THR A 64 14.43 -0.55 15.05
CA THR A 64 13.29 -0.14 14.22
C THR A 64 13.80 0.63 13.01
N ILE A 65 13.49 0.17 11.80
CA ILE A 65 13.80 0.89 10.56
C ILE A 65 12.65 1.84 10.25
N LYS A 66 12.96 3.13 10.05
CA LYS A 66 11.99 4.13 9.60
C LYS A 66 12.24 4.50 8.14
N THR A 67 11.18 4.57 7.35
CA THR A 67 11.20 5.09 5.99
C THR A 67 10.28 6.29 5.92
N HIS A 68 10.77 7.43 5.45
CA HIS A 68 9.96 8.61 5.18
C HIS A 68 9.71 8.74 3.68
N CYS A 69 8.45 8.89 3.31
CA CYS A 69 8.02 9.13 1.96
C CYS A 69 7.36 10.50 1.87
N TYR A 70 7.88 11.35 0.99
CA TYR A 70 7.29 12.64 0.66
C TYR A 70 6.50 12.53 -0.63
N CYS A 71 5.23 12.92 -0.59
CA CYS A 71 4.32 12.78 -1.73
C CYS A 71 3.41 13.99 -1.89
N ARG A 72 2.99 14.27 -3.14
CA ARG A 72 1.89 15.19 -3.46
C ARG A 72 0.60 14.39 -3.76
N GLY A 73 -0.55 14.88 -3.29
CA GLY A 73 -1.86 14.32 -3.62
C GLY A 73 -2.14 12.90 -3.10
N ASN A 74 -2.99 12.15 -3.82
CA ASN A 74 -3.47 10.81 -3.41
C ASN A 74 -2.40 9.71 -3.41
N LEU A 75 -1.21 9.96 -3.98
CA LEU A 75 -0.10 9.00 -4.01
C LEU A 75 0.38 8.61 -2.60
N CYS A 76 0.20 9.47 -1.59
CA CYS A 76 0.49 9.16 -0.19
C CYS A 76 -0.46 8.14 0.44
N ASN A 77 -1.64 7.93 -0.15
CA ASN A 77 -2.63 6.96 0.29
C ASN A 77 -2.43 5.59 -0.32
N ALA A 78 -1.61 5.46 -1.38
CA ALA A 78 -1.25 4.17 -1.93
C ALA A 78 -0.56 3.33 -0.84
N SER A 79 -1.27 2.29 -0.42
CA SER A 79 -0.70 1.23 0.39
C SER A 79 -0.22 0.17 -0.59
N SER A 80 1.08 -0.12 -0.60
CA SER A 80 1.61 -1.31 -1.25
C SER A 80 1.21 -2.53 -0.40
N HIS A 81 -0.10 -2.84 -0.36
CA HIS A 81 -0.55 -4.15 0.06
C HIS A 81 -0.25 -5.11 -1.09
N LEU A 82 1.01 -5.49 -1.23
CA LEU A 82 1.34 -6.76 -1.86
C LEU A 82 0.89 -7.83 -0.87
N HIS A 83 -0.41 -8.10 -0.81
CA HIS A 83 -0.87 -9.34 -0.21
C HIS A 83 -0.24 -10.46 -1.04
N PRO A 84 0.53 -11.38 -0.45
CA PRO A 84 0.90 -12.59 -1.14
C PRO A 84 -0.42 -13.30 -1.45
N VAL A 85 -0.83 -13.26 -2.71
CA VAL A 85 -2.03 -13.95 -3.17
C VAL A 85 -1.72 -15.43 -3.00
N SER A 86 -2.36 -16.06 -2.01
CA SER A 86 -2.11 -17.46 -1.67
C SER A 86 -2.45 -18.33 -2.87
N LEU A 87 -1.51 -19.16 -3.32
CA LEU A 87 -1.71 -20.13 -4.41
C LEU A 87 -2.93 -21.03 -4.19
N PHE A 88 -3.32 -21.27 -2.94
CA PHE A 88 -4.51 -22.05 -2.60
C PHE A 88 -5.82 -21.32 -2.93
N THR A 89 -5.83 -19.98 -2.80
CA THR A 89 -7.04 -19.20 -3.10
C THR A 89 -7.28 -19.10 -4.60
N THR A 90 -6.21 -19.05 -5.40
CA THR A 90 -6.35 -18.99 -6.86
C THR A 90 -6.81 -20.33 -7.45
N THR A 91 -6.33 -21.47 -6.93
CA THR A 91 -6.73 -22.80 -7.42
C THR A 91 -8.20 -23.15 -7.09
N LEU A 92 -8.70 -22.74 -5.92
CA LEU A 92 -10.10 -22.93 -5.55
C LEU A 92 -11.03 -22.10 -6.44
N MET A 93 -10.69 -20.84 -6.69
CA MET A 93 -11.50 -19.96 -7.53
C MET A 93 -11.54 -20.43 -8.99
N THR A 94 -10.42 -20.89 -9.54
CA THR A 94 -10.39 -21.43 -10.91
C THR A 94 -11.14 -22.75 -11.02
N ALA A 95 -11.03 -23.65 -10.04
CA ALA A 95 -11.79 -24.90 -10.01
C ALA A 95 -13.31 -24.67 -9.97
N LEU A 96 -13.77 -23.71 -9.16
CA LEU A 96 -15.18 -23.33 -9.09
C LEU A 96 -15.70 -22.77 -10.42
N LEU A 97 -14.92 -21.91 -11.07
CA LEU A 97 -15.27 -21.38 -12.40
C LEU A 97 -15.36 -22.49 -13.44
N ILE A 98 -14.39 -23.41 -13.48
CA ILE A 98 -14.42 -24.54 -14.41
C ILE A 98 -15.66 -25.40 -14.17
N ARG A 99 -15.99 -25.72 -12.92
CA ARG A 99 -17.22 -26.47 -12.61
C ARG A 99 -18.47 -25.75 -13.10
N PHE A 100 -18.59 -24.45 -12.86
CA PHE A 100 -19.71 -23.65 -13.32
C PHE A 100 -19.83 -23.65 -14.86
N PHE A 101 -18.71 -23.52 -15.58
CA PHE A 101 -18.72 -23.58 -17.05
C PHE A 101 -19.12 -24.96 -17.59
N VAL A 102 -18.66 -26.05 -16.97
CA VAL A 102 -19.03 -27.42 -17.35
C VAL A 102 -20.53 -27.63 -17.15
N GLU A 103 -21.05 -27.30 -15.97
CA GLU A 103 -22.47 -27.47 -15.63
C GLU A 103 -23.38 -26.60 -16.54
N PHE A 104 -22.95 -25.38 -16.86
CA PHE A 104 -23.65 -24.52 -17.81
C PHE A 104 -23.64 -25.08 -19.25
N SER A 105 -22.55 -25.71 -19.68
CA SER A 105 -22.46 -26.35 -21.00
C SER A 105 -23.31 -27.61 -21.11
N GLU A 106 -23.41 -28.41 -20.05
CA GLU A 106 -24.31 -29.57 -19.99
C GLU A 106 -25.77 -29.11 -20.03
N PHE A 107 -26.12 -28.06 -19.29
CA PHE A 107 -27.47 -27.48 -19.33
C PHE A 107 -27.87 -27.00 -20.72
N LYS A 108 -26.95 -26.31 -21.44
CA LYS A 108 -27.15 -25.88 -22.83
C LYS A 108 -27.33 -27.06 -23.78
N THR A 109 -26.59 -28.14 -23.55
CA THR A 109 -26.66 -29.35 -24.36
C THR A 109 -27.99 -30.06 -24.15
N TYR A 110 -28.43 -30.21 -22.90
CA TYR A 110 -29.72 -30.78 -22.52
C TYR A 110 -30.92 -30.03 -23.12
N GLN A 111 -30.91 -28.69 -23.05
CA GLN A 111 -31.93 -27.83 -23.66
C GLN A 111 -32.02 -28.04 -25.18
N ARG A 112 -30.87 -28.20 -25.87
CA ARG A 112 -30.83 -28.45 -27.32
C ARG A 112 -31.38 -29.82 -27.70
N THR A 113 -31.03 -30.89 -26.98
CA THR A 113 -31.55 -32.24 -27.24
C THR A 113 -33.05 -32.33 -26.97
N PHE A 114 -33.56 -31.66 -25.93
CA PHE A 114 -34.99 -31.59 -25.66
C PHE A 114 -35.77 -30.86 -26.76
N ALA A 115 -35.25 -29.70 -27.21
CA ALA A 115 -35.85 -28.96 -28.32
C ALA A 115 -35.86 -29.74 -29.65
N LEU A 116 -34.83 -30.56 -29.91
CA LEU A 116 -34.78 -31.46 -31.08
C LEU A 116 -35.83 -32.57 -30.99
N LYS A 117 -35.97 -33.24 -29.83
CA LYS A 117 -37.00 -34.28 -29.64
C LYS A 117 -38.43 -33.76 -29.80
N LEU A 118 -38.72 -32.55 -29.32
CA LEU A 118 -40.02 -31.88 -29.49
C LEU A 118 -40.36 -31.52 -30.93
N LYS A 119 -39.35 -31.35 -31.80
CA LYS A 119 -39.54 -30.99 -33.21
C LYS A 119 -39.73 -32.20 -34.14
N LEU A 120 -39.46 -33.40 -33.61
CA LEU A 120 -39.54 -34.69 -34.29
C LEU A 120 -40.78 -35.52 -33.86
N SER A 121 -41.61 -34.99 -32.95
CA SER A 121 -42.90 -35.53 -32.55
C SER A 121 -44.04 -34.68 -33.11
#